data_AF-A0A6I3F1I0-F1
#
_entry.id   AF-A0A6I3F1I0-F1
#
_cell.length_a   1.000
_cell.length_b   1.000
_cell.length_c   1.000
_cell.angle_alpha   90.00
_cell.angle_beta   90.00
_cell.angle_gamma   90.00
#
_symmetry.space_group_name_H-M   'P 1'
#
loop_
_entity.id
_entity.type
_entity.pdbx_description
1 polymer ?
#
loop_
_entity_poly.entity_id
_entity_poly.type
_entity_poly.pdbx_seq_one_letter_code
_entity_poly.pdbx_strand_id
1 'polypeptide(L)'
;VGQILASGPVPTTELRAAVVIGSGSASFEMLRHLVEVLPAMITPKWVNTKCQPIAVRDVLAYLIGVLGAPDAMGKVLEIGGPDVLTYRQMMDEFAAVAGLRKRIIVTVPILSPSLSSRWVGLVTPLPSDLARPLIDSLVNEVVVRNDQITKIVPRTPLSYRQSVDMALRRVRELQVATTWADAELRGQSPADPLPADPDWAGGTMLSDVQTVATILDSAAVFRTVCGIGGERGWPAGGWLWGVRGAMDRVLGGVGMRRGRRHPDELRVGDPIDFWRVEALDAPALLRLRAEMKLPGEAWLEWSIEPTEGGCIVTQQALFHPRGLGGRLYWLAVSPFHSLIFRPMLERLVASAGDRNPQSAVGPNG
;
A
#
# COMPACT_ATOMS: atom_id res chain seq x y z
N VAL A 1 -19.73 5.60 23.73
CA VAL A 1 -18.77 4.49 23.93
C VAL A 1 -18.12 4.56 25.32
N GLY A 2 -17.30 5.57 25.62
CA GLY A 2 -16.61 5.67 26.93
C GLY A 2 -17.53 5.54 28.15
N GLN A 3 -18.67 6.24 28.16
CA GLN A 3 -19.67 6.13 29.24
C GLN A 3 -20.24 4.71 29.42
N ILE A 4 -20.43 3.95 28.33
CA ILE A 4 -20.96 2.58 28.37
C ILE A 4 -19.88 1.63 28.90
N LEU A 5 -18.62 1.81 28.50
CA LEU A 5 -17.51 1.03 29.03
C LEU A 5 -17.34 1.29 30.54
N ALA A 6 -17.41 2.55 30.95
CA ALA A 6 -17.28 2.99 32.33
C ALA A 6 -18.49 2.65 33.23
N SER A 7 -19.64 2.26 32.67
CA SER A 7 -20.81 1.87 33.48
C SER A 7 -20.71 0.44 34.06
N GLY A 8 -19.67 -0.31 33.68
CA GLY A 8 -19.41 -1.63 34.24
C GLY A 8 -18.88 -1.60 35.69
N PRO A 9 -18.74 -2.77 36.33
CA PRO A 9 -18.23 -2.88 37.70
C PRO A 9 -16.72 -2.65 37.82
N VAL A 10 -15.99 -2.64 36.70
CA VAL A 10 -14.53 -2.48 36.66
C VAL A 10 -14.18 -0.99 36.45
N PRO A 11 -13.36 -0.37 37.33
CA PRO A 11 -12.91 0.99 37.13
C PRO A 11 -12.22 1.16 35.77
N THR A 12 -12.75 2.06 34.94
CA THR A 12 -12.27 2.27 33.57
C THR A 12 -11.50 3.58 33.48
N THR A 13 -10.25 3.51 33.02
CA THR A 13 -9.49 4.70 32.60
C THR A 13 -9.69 4.91 31.10
N GLU A 14 -10.21 6.07 30.70
CA GLU A 14 -10.43 6.43 29.31
C GLU A 14 -9.36 7.43 28.85
N LEU A 15 -8.50 7.06 27.90
CA LEU A 15 -7.60 8.01 27.24
C LEU A 15 -8.27 8.57 25.98
N ARG A 16 -8.48 9.89 25.96
CA ARG A 16 -9.08 10.60 24.82
C ARG A 16 -8.00 11.30 24.01
N ALA A 17 -7.71 10.73 22.85
CA ALA A 17 -6.86 11.34 21.84
C ALA A 17 -7.69 12.02 20.76
N ALA A 18 -7.12 13.04 20.13
CA ALA A 18 -7.59 13.56 18.85
C ALA A 18 -7.11 12.64 17.70
N VAL A 19 -6.50 13.21 16.67
CA VAL A 19 -5.91 12.44 15.57
C VAL A 19 -4.61 11.76 16.03
N VAL A 20 -4.58 10.43 15.98
CA VAL A 20 -3.35 9.65 16.23
C VAL A 20 -2.53 9.56 14.94
N ILE A 21 -1.26 9.92 15.00
CA ILE A 21 -0.32 9.96 13.87
C ILE A 21 0.63 8.76 13.95
N GLY A 22 0.53 7.88 12.95
CA GLY A 22 1.35 6.68 12.84
C GLY A 22 0.88 5.78 11.70
N SER A 23 1.76 4.92 11.20
CA SER A 23 1.42 3.86 10.23
C SER A 23 0.23 3.05 10.75
N GLY A 24 -0.75 2.76 9.90
CA GLY A 24 -1.94 1.99 10.29
C GLY A 24 -2.97 2.75 11.13
N SER A 25 -2.77 4.03 11.45
CA SER A 25 -3.85 4.88 11.99
C SER A 25 -4.78 5.31 10.86
N ALA A 26 -6.07 4.96 10.93
CA ALA A 26 -7.05 5.32 9.90
C ALA A 26 -7.10 6.83 9.62
N SER A 27 -7.03 7.67 10.66
CA SER A 27 -7.04 9.12 10.52
C SER A 27 -5.77 9.65 9.84
N PHE A 28 -4.60 9.05 10.14
CA PHE A 28 -3.36 9.39 9.47
C PHE A 28 -3.36 8.94 8.01
N GLU A 29 -3.82 7.71 7.75
CA GLU A 29 -3.91 7.15 6.40
C GLU A 29 -4.86 7.97 5.53
N MET A 30 -5.97 8.48 6.08
CA MET A 30 -6.85 9.39 5.37
C MET A 30 -6.13 10.68 4.95
N LEU A 31 -5.44 11.32 5.90
CA LEU A 31 -4.71 12.56 5.64
C LEU A 31 -3.60 12.35 4.61
N ARG A 32 -2.80 11.28 4.77
CA ARG A 32 -1.73 10.91 3.85
C ARG A 32 -2.26 10.74 2.43
N HIS A 33 -3.26 9.87 2.25
CA HIS A 33 -3.79 9.57 0.91
C HIS A 33 -4.37 10.82 0.24
N LEU A 34 -5.09 11.67 0.98
CA LEU A 34 -5.59 12.93 0.44
C LEU A 34 -4.45 13.81 -0.09
N VAL A 35 -3.36 13.94 0.65
CA VAL A 35 -2.25 14.83 0.32
C VAL A 35 -1.34 14.26 -0.78
N GLU A 36 -1.12 12.94 -0.79
CA GLU A 36 -0.31 12.25 -1.81
C GLU A 36 -1.04 12.14 -3.15
N VAL A 37 -2.37 11.97 -3.12
CA VAL A 37 -3.16 11.75 -4.34
C VAL A 37 -3.61 13.06 -4.98
N LEU A 38 -4.08 14.03 -4.19
CA LEU A 38 -4.69 15.26 -4.72
C LEU A 38 -3.73 16.46 -4.66
N PRO A 39 -3.20 16.92 -5.81
CA PRO A 39 -2.43 18.16 -5.86
C PRO A 39 -3.31 19.42 -5.63
N ALA A 40 -4.61 19.30 -5.89
CA ALA A 40 -5.61 20.33 -5.65
C ALA A 40 -6.90 19.71 -5.12
N MET A 41 -7.58 20.38 -4.19
CA MET A 41 -8.81 19.89 -3.56
C MET A 41 -9.73 21.04 -3.16
N ILE A 42 -11.03 20.80 -3.32
CA ILE A 42 -12.10 21.66 -2.82
C ILE A 42 -12.54 21.08 -1.48
N THR A 43 -12.39 21.85 -0.40
CA THR A 43 -12.65 21.37 0.96
C THR A 43 -13.77 22.18 1.63
N PRO A 44 -14.51 21.59 2.58
CA PRO A 44 -15.47 22.34 3.39
C PRO A 44 -14.73 23.21 4.42
N LYS A 45 -15.46 24.11 5.11
CA LYS A 45 -14.90 25.02 6.12
C LYS A 45 -14.24 24.32 7.32
N TRP A 46 -14.64 23.09 7.65
CA TRP A 46 -14.07 22.32 8.76
C TRP A 46 -12.57 22.04 8.62
N VAL A 47 -11.99 22.22 7.43
CA VAL A 47 -10.54 22.11 7.23
C VAL A 47 -9.76 23.11 8.12
N ASN A 48 -10.42 24.16 8.60
CA ASN A 48 -9.88 25.16 9.51
C ASN A 48 -10.16 24.86 10.99
N THR A 49 -10.85 23.76 11.31
CA THR A 49 -11.06 23.31 12.69
C THR A 49 -9.73 22.87 13.30
N LYS A 50 -9.48 23.25 14.55
CA LYS A 50 -8.26 22.89 15.28
C LYS A 50 -8.34 21.47 15.84
N CYS A 51 -7.17 20.83 15.86
CA CYS A 51 -6.92 19.50 16.37
C CYS A 51 -5.54 19.49 17.03
N GLN A 52 -5.37 18.70 18.08
CA GLN A 52 -4.08 18.49 18.73
C GLN A 52 -3.61 17.05 18.49
N PRO A 53 -2.99 16.76 17.32
CA PRO A 53 -2.58 15.41 16.97
C PRO A 53 -1.52 14.87 17.94
N ILE A 54 -1.47 13.55 18.10
CA ILE A 54 -0.52 12.85 18.97
C ILE A 54 0.13 11.67 18.24
N ALA A 55 1.42 11.43 18.46
CA ALA A 55 2.10 10.27 17.87
C ALA A 55 1.57 8.96 18.47
N VAL A 56 1.42 7.92 17.65
CA VAL A 56 1.04 6.57 18.13
C VAL A 56 1.98 6.07 19.23
N ARG A 57 3.28 6.39 19.14
CA ARG A 57 4.28 6.03 20.17
C ARG A 57 3.98 6.67 21.52
N ASP A 58 3.49 7.90 21.52
CA ASP A 58 3.15 8.61 22.75
C ASP A 58 1.84 8.10 23.33
N VAL A 59 0.86 7.76 22.48
CA VAL A 59 -0.37 7.07 22.92
C VAL A 59 -0.04 5.75 23.62
N LEU A 60 0.81 4.91 23.02
CA LEU A 60 1.25 3.65 23.62
C LEU A 60 1.98 3.87 24.95
N ALA A 61 2.85 4.89 25.01
CA ALA A 61 3.54 5.24 26.24
C ALA A 61 2.57 5.68 27.36
N TYR A 62 1.53 6.45 27.02
CA TYR A 62 0.49 6.82 27.98
C TYR A 62 -0.33 5.61 28.42
N LEU A 63 -0.72 4.72 27.50
CA LEU A 63 -1.43 3.49 27.82
C LEU A 63 -0.64 2.64 28.82
N ILE A 64 0.68 2.45 28.58
CA ILE A 64 1.56 1.72 29.50
C ILE A 64 1.71 2.48 30.81
N GLY A 65 1.90 3.80 30.76
CA GLY A 65 2.15 4.64 31.93
C GLY A 65 0.96 4.73 32.90
N VAL A 66 -0.28 4.57 32.43
CA VAL A 66 -1.46 4.55 33.31
C VAL A 66 -1.71 3.18 33.94
N LEU A 67 -1.03 2.12 33.49
CA LEU A 67 -1.17 0.79 34.10
C LEU A 67 -0.68 0.82 35.54
N GLY A 68 -1.57 0.45 36.48
CA GLY A 68 -1.26 0.43 37.90
C GLY A 68 -1.16 1.80 38.56
N ALA A 69 -1.45 2.90 37.85
CA ALA A 69 -1.48 4.25 38.41
C ALA A 69 -2.80 4.51 39.15
N PRO A 70 -2.84 4.62 40.49
CA PRO A 70 -4.08 4.86 41.23
C PRO A 70 -4.75 6.17 40.82
N ASP A 71 -3.93 7.19 40.52
CA ASP A 71 -4.40 8.49 40.08
C ASP A 71 -5.02 8.49 38.68
N ALA A 72 -4.90 7.43 37.90
CA ALA A 72 -5.57 7.28 36.60
C ALA A 72 -6.90 6.51 36.70
N MET A 73 -7.13 5.80 37.81
CA MET A 73 -8.23 4.85 37.95
C MET A 73 -9.60 5.53 37.84
N GLY A 74 -10.45 5.04 36.94
CA GLY A 74 -11.81 5.56 36.77
C GLY A 74 -11.89 6.96 36.14
N LYS A 75 -10.76 7.48 35.61
CA LYS A 75 -10.70 8.85 35.07
C LYS A 75 -10.75 8.87 33.55
N VAL A 76 -11.27 9.97 33.03
CA VAL A 76 -11.11 10.37 31.64
C VAL A 76 -9.91 11.30 31.57
N LEU A 77 -8.89 10.92 30.81
CA LEU A 77 -7.64 11.67 30.64
C LEU A 77 -7.48 12.02 29.16
N GLU A 78 -7.32 13.31 28.87
CA GLU A 78 -7.08 13.80 27.52
C GLU A 78 -5.59 13.74 27.19
N ILE A 79 -5.25 13.28 25.99
CA ILE A 79 -3.87 13.16 25.50
C ILE A 79 -3.72 13.85 24.14
N GLY A 80 -2.61 14.59 23.98
CA GLY A 80 -2.32 15.37 22.78
C GLY A 80 -0.82 15.59 22.62
N GLY A 81 -0.37 15.82 21.39
CA GLY A 81 1.00 16.26 21.10
C GLY A 81 1.22 17.73 21.44
N PRO A 82 2.42 18.27 21.20
CA PRO A 82 2.74 19.65 21.53
C PRO A 82 2.11 20.68 20.56
N ASP A 83 1.71 20.24 19.36
CA ASP A 83 1.25 21.11 18.29
C ASP A 83 -0.29 21.16 18.21
N VAL A 84 -0.87 22.36 18.23
CA VAL A 84 -2.29 22.59 17.93
C VAL A 84 -2.41 23.13 16.51
N LEU A 85 -2.95 22.31 15.62
CA LEU A 85 -2.97 22.55 14.18
C LEU A 85 -4.39 22.50 13.63
N THR A 86 -4.67 23.27 12.59
CA THR A 86 -5.83 23.03 11.73
C THR A 86 -5.59 21.84 10.80
N TYR A 87 -6.65 21.19 10.31
CA TYR A 87 -6.50 20.14 9.29
C TYR A 87 -5.76 20.62 8.04
N ARG A 88 -5.95 21.88 7.65
CA ARG A 88 -5.16 22.53 6.58
C ARG A 88 -3.67 22.54 6.91
N GLN A 89 -3.30 23.00 8.10
CA GLN A 89 -1.90 23.04 8.53
C GLN A 89 -1.28 21.64 8.59
N MET A 90 -2.03 20.64 9.10
CA MET A 90 -1.57 19.25 9.08
C MET A 90 -1.29 18.76 7.65
N MET A 91 -2.18 19.04 6.69
CA MET A 91 -1.95 18.69 5.28
C MET A 91 -0.75 19.43 4.66
N ASP A 92 -0.57 20.71 4.97
CA ASP A 92 0.57 21.52 4.50
C ASP A 92 1.91 21.03 5.09
N GLU A 93 1.93 20.67 6.38
CA GLU A 93 3.11 20.12 7.04
C GLU A 93 3.44 18.72 6.54
N PHE A 94 2.44 17.85 6.39
CA PHE A 94 2.62 16.54 5.78
C PHE A 94 3.24 16.68 4.38
N ALA A 95 2.70 17.58 3.56
CA ALA A 95 3.19 17.86 2.23
C ALA A 95 4.68 18.23 2.21
N ALA A 96 5.10 19.07 3.16
CA ALA A 96 6.49 19.50 3.30
C ALA A 96 7.41 18.35 3.74
N VAL A 97 6.99 17.53 4.72
CA VAL A 97 7.78 16.38 5.19
C VAL A 97 7.89 15.29 4.12
N ALA A 98 6.82 15.05 3.36
CA ALA A 98 6.81 14.09 2.25
C ALA A 98 7.55 14.59 1.00
N GLY A 99 8.03 15.84 0.98
CA GLY A 99 8.76 16.42 -0.14
C GLY A 99 7.89 16.64 -1.39
N LEU A 100 6.57 16.79 -1.24
CA LEU A 100 5.69 17.06 -2.37
C LEU A 100 5.22 18.53 -2.45
N ARG A 101 4.87 19.00 -3.64
CA ARG A 101 4.51 20.41 -3.91
C ARG A 101 3.38 20.91 -3.02
N LYS A 102 3.31 22.19 -2.68
CA LYS A 102 2.20 22.72 -1.88
C LYS A 102 0.84 22.42 -2.54
N ARG A 103 -0.14 21.93 -1.76
CA ARG A 103 -1.48 21.60 -2.29
C ARG A 103 -2.30 22.85 -2.50
N ILE A 104 -3.06 22.89 -3.57
CA ILE A 104 -4.03 23.97 -3.81
C ILE A 104 -5.33 23.60 -3.11
N ILE A 105 -5.57 24.20 -1.95
CA ILE A 105 -6.78 23.93 -1.14
C ILE A 105 -7.73 25.12 -1.28
N VAL A 106 -8.90 24.89 -1.87
CA VAL A 106 -9.96 25.90 -2.03
C VAL A 106 -11.09 25.58 -1.07
N THR A 107 -11.38 26.49 -0.13
CA THR A 107 -12.42 26.28 0.88
C THR A 107 -13.77 26.80 0.39
N VAL A 108 -14.80 25.96 0.42
CA VAL A 108 -16.17 26.32 0.02
C VAL A 108 -17.15 26.24 1.20
N PRO A 109 -18.21 27.07 1.22
CA PRO A 109 -19.08 27.21 2.39
C PRO A 109 -19.99 26.00 2.65
N ILE A 110 -20.36 25.22 1.63
CA ILE A 110 -21.28 24.09 1.78
C ILE A 110 -20.82 22.92 0.91
N LEU A 111 -20.29 21.90 1.55
CA LEU A 111 -20.17 20.55 1.03
C LEU A 111 -20.87 19.70 2.09
N SER A 112 -21.98 19.04 1.72
CA SER A 112 -22.66 18.17 2.68
C SER A 112 -21.72 17.06 3.14
N PRO A 113 -21.76 16.64 4.42
CA PRO A 113 -20.94 15.53 4.92
C PRO A 113 -21.02 14.26 4.05
N SER A 114 -22.20 14.02 3.46
CA SER A 114 -22.47 12.94 2.50
C SER A 114 -21.74 13.06 1.16
N LEU A 115 -21.46 14.28 0.69
CA LEU A 115 -20.71 14.49 -0.56
C LEU A 115 -19.20 14.44 -0.27
N SER A 116 -18.75 14.91 0.89
CA SER A 116 -17.36 14.77 1.32
C SER A 116 -16.96 13.32 1.56
N SER A 117 -17.84 12.46 2.09
CA SER A 117 -17.51 11.05 2.31
C SER A 117 -17.36 10.26 1.01
N ARG A 118 -18.21 10.52 0.00
CA ARG A 118 -18.06 9.95 -1.35
C ARG A 118 -16.78 10.41 -2.03
N TRP A 119 -16.42 11.68 -1.87
CA TRP A 119 -15.17 12.24 -2.39
C TRP A 119 -13.94 11.59 -1.77
N VAL A 120 -13.95 11.40 -0.44
CA VAL A 120 -12.86 10.74 0.28
C VAL A 120 -12.75 9.28 -0.16
N GLY A 121 -13.84 8.52 -0.27
CA GLY A 121 -13.82 7.12 -0.75
C GLY A 121 -13.28 6.92 -2.18
N LEU A 122 -13.24 7.96 -3.02
CA LEU A 122 -12.60 7.89 -4.34
C LEU A 122 -11.06 8.00 -4.26
N VAL A 123 -10.55 8.57 -3.16
CA VAL A 123 -9.17 9.05 -3.03
C VAL A 123 -8.41 8.32 -1.91
N THR A 124 -9.09 7.72 -0.94
CA THR A 124 -8.49 6.85 0.06
C THR A 124 -9.02 5.42 -0.08
N PRO A 125 -8.17 4.39 0.15
CA PRO A 125 -8.61 3.00 0.23
C PRO A 125 -9.43 2.69 1.51
N LEU A 126 -9.65 3.67 2.39
CA LEU A 126 -10.44 3.46 3.61
C LEU A 126 -11.89 3.10 3.28
N PRO A 127 -12.46 2.06 3.92
CA PRO A 127 -13.87 1.72 3.77
C PRO A 127 -14.77 2.92 4.10
N SER A 128 -15.85 3.10 3.34
CA SER A 128 -16.77 4.23 3.51
C SER A 128 -17.35 4.32 4.92
N ASP A 129 -17.56 3.17 5.57
CA ASP A 129 -18.11 3.07 6.93
C ASP A 129 -17.12 3.57 8.01
N LEU A 130 -15.82 3.54 7.73
CA LEU A 130 -14.79 4.11 8.60
C LEU A 130 -14.54 5.58 8.26
N ALA A 131 -14.55 5.93 6.98
CA ALA A 131 -14.28 7.29 6.51
C ALA A 131 -15.38 8.28 6.97
N ARG A 132 -16.65 7.88 6.94
CA ARG A 132 -17.76 8.78 7.25
C ARG A 132 -17.78 9.27 8.71
N PRO A 133 -17.69 8.41 9.74
CA PRO A 133 -17.61 8.86 11.13
C PRO A 133 -16.39 9.73 11.40
N LEU A 134 -15.25 9.42 10.76
CA LEU A 134 -14.05 10.24 10.88
C LEU A 134 -14.30 11.65 10.36
N ILE A 135 -14.86 11.80 9.15
CA ILE A 135 -15.21 13.10 8.55
C ILE A 135 -16.24 13.85 9.40
N ASP A 136 -17.27 13.15 9.87
CA ASP A 136 -18.30 13.72 10.76
C ASP A 136 -17.69 14.20 12.08
N SER A 137 -16.57 13.61 12.54
CA SER A 137 -15.86 14.09 13.73
C SER A 137 -15.01 15.34 13.48
N LEU A 138 -14.55 15.59 12.24
CA LEU A 138 -13.59 16.68 11.93
C LEU A 138 -14.18 18.08 12.12
N VAL A 139 -15.50 18.22 12.17
CA VAL A 139 -16.15 19.51 12.46
C VAL A 139 -15.95 19.95 13.92
N ASN A 140 -15.66 19.01 14.82
CA ASN A 140 -15.50 19.28 16.24
C ASN A 140 -14.03 19.63 16.56
N GLU A 141 -13.84 20.68 17.35
CA GLU A 141 -12.52 21.03 17.86
C GLU A 141 -12.10 20.03 18.95
N VAL A 142 -10.97 19.34 18.70
CA VAL A 142 -10.40 18.32 19.59
C VAL A 142 -9.00 18.75 20.01
N VAL A 143 -8.97 19.61 21.02
CA VAL A 143 -7.77 20.15 21.67
C VAL A 143 -7.84 19.78 23.15
N VAL A 144 -6.71 19.38 23.73
CA VAL A 144 -6.60 19.03 25.15
C VAL A 144 -6.93 20.25 26.00
N ARG A 145 -7.92 20.11 26.87
CA ARG A 145 -8.37 21.12 27.83
C ARG A 145 -7.84 20.84 29.24
N ASN A 146 -7.52 19.58 29.52
CA ASN A 146 -7.03 19.15 30.83
C ASN A 146 -5.71 18.37 30.69
N ASP A 147 -4.65 18.92 31.30
CA ASP A 147 -3.28 18.39 31.23
C ASP A 147 -2.95 17.35 32.31
N GLN A 148 -3.95 16.85 33.06
CA GLN A 148 -3.76 15.91 34.18
C GLN A 148 -2.86 14.72 33.84
N ILE A 149 -2.92 14.21 32.60
CA ILE A 149 -2.08 13.09 32.17
C ILE A 149 -0.59 13.39 32.35
N THR A 150 -0.15 14.64 32.18
CA THR A 150 1.27 15.03 32.30
C THR A 150 1.80 14.91 33.73
N LYS A 151 0.90 14.98 34.71
CA LYS A 151 1.22 14.80 36.14
C LYS A 151 1.31 13.32 36.52
N ILE A 152 0.48 12.49 35.89
CA ILE A 152 0.42 11.05 36.12
C ILE A 152 1.57 10.34 35.38
N VAL A 153 1.79 10.72 34.12
CA VAL A 153 2.82 10.16 33.23
C VAL A 153 3.63 11.32 32.64
N PRO A 154 4.66 11.81 33.33
CA PRO A 154 5.52 12.88 32.84
C PRO A 154 6.25 12.46 31.55
N ARG A 155 6.01 13.17 30.46
CA ARG A 155 6.61 12.90 29.15
C ARG A 155 6.63 14.16 28.29
N THR A 156 7.62 14.24 27.41
CA THR A 156 7.63 15.19 26.28
C THR A 156 7.18 14.46 25.02
N PRO A 157 5.95 14.71 24.50
CA PRO A 157 5.47 14.05 23.29
C PRO A 157 6.22 14.53 22.05
N LEU A 158 6.22 13.71 21.00
CA LEU A 158 6.77 14.06 19.70
C LEU A 158 5.93 15.13 19.02
N SER A 159 6.59 16.04 18.28
CA SER A 159 5.87 16.99 17.43
C SER A 159 5.15 16.29 16.29
N TYR A 160 4.15 16.96 15.71
CA TYR A 160 3.43 16.48 14.53
C TYR A 160 4.41 16.17 13.40
N ARG A 161 5.36 17.08 13.14
CA ARG A 161 6.37 16.92 12.10
C ARG A 161 7.27 15.70 12.33
N GLN A 162 7.71 15.47 13.57
CA GLN A 162 8.50 14.29 13.93
C GLN A 162 7.68 13.00 13.73
N SER A 163 6.42 13.02 14.14
CA SER A 163 5.49 11.90 14.02
C SER A 163 5.26 11.50 12.55
N VAL A 164 5.06 12.49 11.66
CA VAL A 164 4.91 12.26 10.23
C VAL A 164 6.19 11.73 9.60
N ASP A 165 7.36 12.30 9.92
CA ASP A 165 8.64 11.83 9.36
C ASP A 165 8.89 10.36 9.73
N MET A 166 8.64 9.99 10.99
CA MET A 166 8.74 8.62 11.44
C MET A 166 7.77 7.69 10.72
N ALA A 167 6.51 8.10 10.57
CA ALA A 167 5.51 7.30 9.87
C ALA A 167 5.89 7.08 8.39
N LEU A 168 6.38 8.12 7.70
CA LEU A 168 6.79 8.03 6.29
C LEU A 168 8.06 7.19 6.08
N ARG A 169 9.04 7.25 6.99
CA ARG A 169 10.20 6.34 6.94
C ARG A 169 9.75 4.89 7.00
N ARG A 170 8.81 4.56 7.90
CA ARG A 170 8.32 3.19 8.06
C ARG A 170 7.56 2.70 6.84
N VAL A 171 6.71 3.54 6.24
CA VAL A 171 6.03 3.21 4.97
C VAL A 171 7.04 2.91 3.86
N ARG A 172 8.11 3.68 3.74
CA ARG A 172 9.17 3.44 2.75
C ARG A 172 9.92 2.13 2.99
N GLU A 173 10.25 1.82 4.25
CA GLU A 173 10.91 0.56 4.60
C GLU A 173 10.05 -0.66 4.24
N LEU A 174 8.74 -0.60 4.47
CA LEU A 174 7.80 -1.68 4.13
C LEU A 174 7.59 -1.85 2.63
N GLN A 175 7.61 -0.75 1.86
CA GLN A 175 7.60 -0.82 0.41
C GLN A 175 8.86 -1.49 -0.16
N VAL A 176 9.97 -1.42 0.56
CA VAL A 176 11.23 -2.07 0.18
C VAL A 176 11.27 -3.54 0.63
N ALA A 177 10.63 -3.88 1.76
CA ALA A 177 10.56 -5.24 2.33
C ALA A 177 9.62 -6.22 1.58
N THR A 178 9.57 -6.14 0.24
CA THR A 178 8.82 -7.07 -0.61
C THR A 178 9.55 -8.39 -0.86
N THR A 179 10.66 -8.64 -0.16
CA THR A 179 11.24 -9.97 0.05
C THR A 179 10.61 -10.56 1.31
N TRP A 180 9.61 -11.43 1.12
CA TRP A 180 9.04 -12.24 2.21
C TRP A 180 10.07 -13.06 2.99
N ALA A 181 11.28 -13.23 2.44
CA ALA A 181 12.41 -13.91 3.07
C ALA A 181 13.18 -13.07 4.13
N ASP A 182 13.01 -11.74 4.18
CA ASP A 182 13.80 -10.86 5.08
C ASP A 182 13.00 -10.29 6.27
N ALA A 183 11.73 -10.70 6.45
CA ALA A 183 10.86 -10.15 7.50
C ALA A 183 11.25 -10.55 8.95
N GLU A 184 12.29 -11.36 9.12
CA GLU A 184 12.88 -11.71 10.41
C GLU A 184 14.15 -10.89 10.73
N LEU A 185 14.09 -9.56 10.64
CA LEU A 185 15.18 -8.68 11.11
C LEU A 185 14.75 -7.87 12.33
N ARG A 186 15.24 -8.36 13.49
CA ARG A 186 15.52 -7.70 14.78
C ARG A 186 14.92 -6.30 15.01
N GLY A 187 14.08 -6.20 16.04
CA GLY A 187 13.70 -4.93 16.67
C GLY A 187 12.27 -4.47 16.42
N GLN A 188 11.30 -5.40 16.46
CA GLN A 188 9.88 -5.09 16.34
C GLN A 188 9.44 -4.13 17.46
N SER A 189 9.00 -2.94 17.08
CA SER A 189 8.30 -2.00 17.96
C SER A 189 6.81 -2.35 17.96
N PRO A 190 6.08 -2.22 19.08
CA PRO A 190 4.62 -2.47 19.11
C PRO A 190 3.76 -1.60 18.16
N ALA A 191 4.36 -0.61 17.50
CA ALA A 191 3.72 0.24 16.48
C ALA A 191 4.07 -0.17 15.04
N ASP A 192 4.72 -1.32 14.87
CA ASP A 192 5.04 -1.86 13.55
C ASP A 192 3.82 -2.54 12.93
N PRO A 193 3.56 -2.35 11.63
CA PRO A 193 2.41 -2.97 11.01
C PRO A 193 2.59 -4.48 10.91
N LEU A 194 1.53 -5.19 11.24
CA LEU A 194 1.50 -6.65 11.28
C LEU A 194 0.85 -7.20 10.00
N PRO A 195 1.09 -8.46 9.62
CA PRO A 195 0.34 -9.14 8.57
C PRO A 195 -1.17 -9.19 8.81
N ALA A 196 -1.62 -8.96 10.05
CA ALA A 196 -3.02 -8.85 10.43
C ALA A 196 -3.58 -7.41 10.35
N ASP A 197 -2.73 -6.42 10.04
CA ASP A 197 -3.18 -5.06 9.85
C ASP A 197 -4.06 -4.96 8.60
N PRO A 198 -5.06 -4.06 8.59
CA PRO A 198 -5.93 -3.95 7.44
C PRO A 198 -5.18 -3.49 6.18
N ASP A 199 -5.62 -3.94 5.00
CA ASP A 199 -5.02 -3.61 3.68
C ASP A 199 -4.90 -2.10 3.36
N TRP A 200 -5.56 -1.25 4.15
CA TRP A 200 -5.47 0.21 4.04
C TRP A 200 -4.30 0.82 4.84
N ALA A 201 -3.64 0.05 5.70
CA ALA A 201 -2.43 0.42 6.43
C ALA A 201 -1.20 0.23 5.52
N GLY A 202 -0.50 1.31 5.17
CA GLY A 202 0.65 1.27 4.25
C GLY A 202 0.34 1.74 2.81
N GLY A 203 1.36 1.73 1.94
CA GLY A 203 1.24 2.26 0.58
C GLY A 203 0.17 1.53 -0.25
N THR A 204 -0.57 2.26 -1.11
CA THR A 204 -1.54 1.61 -2.02
C THR A 204 -0.79 0.71 -3.01
N MET A 205 -0.97 -0.61 -2.93
CA MET A 205 -0.56 -1.55 -3.97
C MET A 205 -1.81 -2.03 -4.69
N LEU A 206 -1.88 -1.83 -6.00
CA LEU A 206 -2.95 -2.36 -6.84
C LEU A 206 -2.43 -3.64 -7.48
N SER A 207 -3.24 -4.69 -7.48
CA SER A 207 -2.84 -5.99 -8.00
C SER A 207 -3.90 -6.60 -8.90
N ASP A 208 -3.45 -7.34 -9.91
CA ASP A 208 -4.27 -8.28 -10.69
C ASP A 208 -3.62 -9.67 -10.55
N VAL A 209 -4.40 -10.65 -10.09
CA VAL A 209 -3.93 -12.01 -9.79
C VAL A 209 -4.66 -12.99 -10.69
N GLN A 210 -3.90 -13.82 -11.39
CA GLN A 210 -4.39 -14.92 -12.21
C GLN A 210 -3.73 -16.22 -11.73
N THR A 211 -4.51 -17.28 -11.58
CA THR A 211 -4.01 -18.57 -11.11
C THR A 211 -4.47 -19.69 -12.03
N VAL A 212 -3.56 -20.61 -12.36
CA VAL A 212 -3.83 -21.81 -13.15
C VAL A 212 -3.19 -23.01 -12.46
N ALA A 213 -3.98 -24.05 -12.22
CA ALA A 213 -3.47 -25.35 -11.79
C ALA A 213 -3.12 -26.20 -13.02
N THR A 214 -2.02 -26.95 -12.94
CA THR A 214 -1.58 -27.85 -14.01
C THR A 214 -0.96 -29.13 -13.43
N ILE A 215 -1.00 -30.21 -14.21
CA ILE A 215 -0.35 -31.48 -13.88
C ILE A 215 1.14 -31.51 -14.23
N LEU A 216 1.65 -30.43 -14.85
CA LEU A 216 3.03 -30.32 -15.27
C LEU A 216 3.97 -30.09 -14.08
N ASP A 217 5.22 -30.54 -14.24
CA ASP A 217 6.29 -30.29 -13.28
C ASP A 217 6.61 -28.79 -13.17
N SER A 218 6.81 -28.34 -11.92
CA SER A 218 7.10 -26.93 -11.59
C SER A 218 8.32 -26.38 -12.35
N ALA A 219 9.40 -27.17 -12.49
CA ALA A 219 10.59 -26.73 -13.19
C ALA A 219 10.37 -26.63 -14.71
N ALA A 220 9.51 -27.47 -15.29
CA ALA A 220 9.13 -27.36 -16.70
C ALA A 220 8.34 -26.08 -16.99
N VAL A 221 7.39 -25.74 -16.11
CA VAL A 221 6.65 -24.48 -16.21
C VAL A 221 7.60 -23.29 -16.00
N PHE A 222 8.48 -23.35 -15.00
CA PHE A 222 9.44 -22.29 -14.70
C PHE A 222 10.39 -21.98 -15.87
N ARG A 223 10.88 -22.99 -16.59
CA ARG A 223 11.69 -22.79 -17.81
C ARG A 223 10.92 -22.02 -18.89
N THR A 224 9.63 -22.28 -19.02
CA THR A 224 8.77 -21.56 -19.97
C THR A 224 8.52 -20.12 -19.52
N VAL A 225 8.37 -19.89 -18.21
CA VAL A 225 8.31 -18.54 -17.61
C VAL A 225 9.59 -17.75 -17.88
N CYS A 226 10.77 -18.35 -17.72
CA CYS A 226 12.04 -17.67 -18.02
C CYS A 226 12.22 -17.33 -19.52
N GLY A 227 11.54 -18.08 -20.40
CA GLY A 227 11.61 -17.93 -21.84
C GLY A 227 10.73 -16.81 -22.43
N ILE A 228 9.96 -16.08 -21.64
CA ILE A 228 9.05 -15.01 -22.13
C ILE A 228 9.80 -13.81 -22.68
N GLY A 229 9.23 -13.12 -23.67
CA GLY A 229 9.75 -11.87 -24.26
C GLY A 229 10.87 -12.07 -25.29
N GLY A 230 11.53 -10.98 -25.69
CA GLY A 230 12.65 -11.05 -26.64
C GLY A 230 12.22 -11.56 -28.02
N GLU A 231 12.97 -12.48 -28.62
CA GLU A 231 12.62 -13.05 -29.93
C GLU A 231 11.36 -13.92 -29.88
N ARG A 232 11.10 -14.59 -28.76
CA ARG A 232 9.89 -15.41 -28.55
C ARG A 232 8.64 -14.57 -28.32
N GLY A 233 8.83 -13.30 -27.95
CA GLY A 233 7.75 -12.38 -27.65
C GLY A 233 6.94 -12.80 -26.41
N TRP A 234 5.84 -12.09 -26.19
CA TRP A 234 4.96 -12.31 -25.05
C TRP A 234 3.81 -13.27 -25.44
N PRO A 235 3.44 -14.25 -24.58
CA PRO A 235 2.44 -15.27 -24.93
C PRO A 235 1.08 -14.71 -25.35
N ALA A 236 0.70 -13.55 -24.82
CA ALA A 236 -0.52 -12.83 -25.19
C ALA A 236 -0.27 -11.32 -25.28
N GLY A 237 -1.12 -10.62 -26.04
CA GLY A 237 -1.09 -9.16 -26.14
C GLY A 237 0.13 -8.59 -26.86
N GLY A 238 0.85 -9.37 -27.68
CA GLY A 238 2.11 -8.94 -28.32
C GLY A 238 2.03 -7.58 -29.05
N TRP A 239 0.91 -7.30 -29.72
CA TRP A 239 0.69 -6.00 -30.38
C TRP A 239 0.48 -4.85 -29.37
N LEU A 240 -0.21 -5.10 -28.25
CA LEU A 240 -0.39 -4.11 -27.17
C LEU A 240 0.94 -3.76 -26.51
N TRP A 241 1.79 -4.76 -26.28
CA TRP A 241 3.17 -4.55 -25.81
C TRP A 241 4.00 -3.77 -26.82
N GLY A 242 3.82 -4.04 -28.12
CA GLY A 242 4.44 -3.27 -29.21
C GLY A 242 4.02 -1.80 -29.20
N VAL A 243 2.72 -1.52 -29.13
CA VAL A 243 2.17 -0.16 -29.02
C VAL A 243 2.71 0.53 -27.75
N ARG A 244 2.68 -0.16 -26.61
CA ARG A 244 3.15 0.38 -25.33
C ARG A 244 4.64 0.72 -25.38
N GLY A 245 5.45 -0.14 -26.00
CA GLY A 245 6.88 0.07 -26.21
C GLY A 245 7.18 1.22 -27.17
N ALA A 246 6.36 1.41 -28.22
CA ALA A 246 6.47 2.57 -29.10
C ALA A 246 6.15 3.88 -28.37
N MET A 247 5.04 3.91 -27.59
CA MET A 247 4.69 5.06 -26.75
C MET A 247 5.79 5.38 -25.74
N ASP A 248 6.38 4.37 -25.12
CA ASP A 248 7.48 4.55 -24.17
C ASP A 248 8.68 5.25 -24.83
N ARG A 249 9.07 4.79 -26.02
CA ARG A 249 10.17 5.37 -26.79
C ARG A 249 9.92 6.83 -27.16
N VAL A 250 8.69 7.17 -27.57
CA VAL A 250 8.28 8.56 -27.87
C VAL A 250 8.41 9.45 -26.64
N LEU A 251 8.08 8.93 -25.46
CA LEU A 251 8.24 9.64 -24.19
C LEU A 251 9.69 9.63 -23.67
N GLY A 252 10.65 9.06 -24.40
CA GLY A 252 12.06 8.97 -24.02
C GLY A 252 12.36 7.87 -23.00
N GLY A 253 11.56 6.81 -22.97
CA GLY A 253 11.81 5.57 -22.25
C GLY A 253 12.62 4.56 -23.07
N VAL A 254 12.77 3.35 -22.54
CA VAL A 254 13.61 2.29 -23.12
C VAL A 254 12.98 1.64 -24.36
N GLY A 255 11.65 1.59 -24.44
CA GLY A 255 10.90 0.91 -25.50
C GLY A 255 11.05 -0.61 -25.51
N MET A 256 10.44 -1.27 -26.49
CA MET A 256 10.50 -2.73 -26.63
C MET A 256 11.83 -3.17 -27.29
N ARG A 257 12.33 -4.36 -26.90
CA ARG A 257 13.55 -5.03 -27.40
C ARG A 257 14.90 -4.44 -26.98
N ARG A 258 15.23 -4.56 -25.69
CA ARG A 258 16.64 -4.73 -25.28
C ARG A 258 17.04 -6.19 -25.52
N GLY A 259 18.18 -6.41 -26.16
CA GLY A 259 18.76 -7.75 -26.26
C GLY A 259 18.99 -8.33 -24.87
N ARG A 260 18.70 -9.62 -24.68
CA ARG A 260 18.96 -10.36 -23.43
C ARG A 260 20.20 -11.22 -23.58
N ARG A 261 20.82 -11.58 -22.46
CA ARG A 261 22.03 -12.41 -22.41
C ARG A 261 21.80 -13.83 -22.94
N HIS A 262 20.70 -14.47 -22.55
CA HIS A 262 20.35 -15.83 -22.94
C HIS A 262 18.82 -15.98 -23.09
N PRO A 263 18.31 -16.76 -24.06
CA PRO A 263 16.88 -16.94 -24.27
C PRO A 263 16.14 -17.57 -23.09
N ASP A 264 16.79 -18.46 -22.33
CA ASP A 264 16.16 -19.28 -21.28
C ASP A 264 16.82 -19.15 -19.89
N GLU A 265 18.01 -18.56 -19.80
CA GLU A 265 18.76 -18.47 -18.54
C GLU A 265 18.82 -17.02 -18.08
N LEU A 266 17.98 -16.69 -17.10
CA LEU A 266 17.91 -15.35 -16.53
C LEU A 266 18.83 -15.22 -15.32
N ARG A 267 19.31 -14.00 -15.09
CA ARG A 267 19.97 -13.57 -13.85
C ARG A 267 19.31 -12.30 -13.35
N VAL A 268 19.38 -12.05 -12.05
CA VAL A 268 18.97 -10.76 -11.47
C VAL A 268 19.71 -9.63 -12.19
N GLY A 269 18.96 -8.64 -12.65
CA GLY A 269 19.45 -7.53 -13.46
C GLY A 269 19.33 -7.72 -14.97
N ASP A 270 19.03 -8.91 -15.49
CA ASP A 270 18.89 -9.13 -16.95
C ASP A 270 17.69 -8.35 -17.52
N PRO A 271 17.83 -7.70 -18.69
CA PRO A 271 16.71 -7.02 -19.34
C PRO A 271 15.85 -8.01 -20.14
N ILE A 272 14.53 -7.84 -20.05
CA ILE A 272 13.50 -8.55 -20.82
C ILE A 272 12.59 -7.49 -21.44
N ASP A 273 12.90 -7.09 -22.67
CA ASP A 273 12.23 -5.97 -23.34
C ASP A 273 12.34 -4.66 -22.53
N PHE A 274 11.22 -4.14 -22.01
CA PHE A 274 11.15 -2.97 -21.14
C PHE A 274 11.01 -3.35 -19.65
N TRP A 275 11.32 -4.60 -19.31
CA TRP A 275 11.39 -5.11 -17.95
C TRP A 275 12.82 -5.45 -17.56
N ARG A 276 13.09 -5.50 -16.26
CA ARG A 276 14.33 -5.99 -15.68
C ARG A 276 14.02 -7.07 -14.66
N VAL A 277 14.79 -8.16 -14.66
CA VAL A 277 14.72 -9.18 -13.62
C VAL A 277 15.14 -8.55 -12.30
N GLU A 278 14.22 -8.50 -11.34
CA GLU A 278 14.46 -7.93 -10.01
C GLU A 278 14.73 -9.04 -8.99
N ALA A 279 13.95 -10.14 -9.05
CA ALA A 279 14.16 -11.32 -8.23
C ALA A 279 13.99 -12.59 -9.07
N LEU A 280 14.80 -13.60 -8.75
CA LEU A 280 14.78 -14.91 -9.39
C LEU A 280 15.15 -15.96 -8.34
N ASP A 281 14.21 -16.83 -7.99
CA ASP A 281 14.42 -17.96 -7.08
C ASP A 281 13.89 -19.22 -7.78
N ALA A 282 14.76 -19.92 -8.49
CA ALA A 282 14.35 -21.03 -9.35
C ALA A 282 14.11 -22.32 -8.53
N PRO A 283 13.04 -23.08 -8.78
CA PRO A 283 11.99 -22.91 -9.81
C PRO A 283 10.72 -22.21 -9.30
N ALA A 284 10.78 -21.50 -8.18
CA ALA A 284 9.60 -21.01 -7.46
C ALA A 284 9.15 -19.60 -7.87
N LEU A 285 10.05 -18.69 -8.23
CA LEU A 285 9.77 -17.26 -8.38
C LEU A 285 10.55 -16.59 -9.51
N LEU A 286 9.84 -15.84 -10.36
CA LEU A 286 10.42 -14.81 -11.25
C LEU A 286 9.67 -13.50 -11.03
N ARG A 287 10.39 -12.43 -10.66
CA ARG A 287 9.85 -11.06 -10.56
C ARG A 287 10.55 -10.13 -11.54
N LEU A 288 9.74 -9.43 -12.32
CA LEU A 288 10.18 -8.43 -13.27
C LEU A 288 9.72 -7.04 -12.82
N ARG A 289 10.63 -6.06 -12.83
CA ARG A 289 10.33 -4.63 -12.61
C ARG A 289 10.24 -3.90 -13.94
N ALA A 290 9.21 -3.07 -14.12
CA ALA A 290 9.05 -2.26 -15.32
C ALA A 290 10.08 -1.11 -15.37
N GLU A 291 10.76 -0.95 -16.51
CA GLU A 291 11.66 0.18 -16.79
C GLU A 291 11.01 1.27 -17.66
N MET A 292 9.84 1.00 -18.21
CA MET A 292 9.08 1.97 -19.00
C MET A 292 8.60 3.16 -18.13
N LYS A 293 8.41 4.32 -18.75
CA LYS A 293 7.87 5.51 -18.09
C LYS A 293 6.41 5.29 -17.72
N LEU A 294 6.16 5.20 -16.43
CA LEU A 294 4.84 5.02 -15.84
C LEU A 294 4.59 6.07 -14.75
N PRO A 295 3.33 6.51 -14.54
CA PRO A 295 2.96 7.33 -13.39
C PRO A 295 2.88 6.50 -12.09
N GLY A 296 3.92 5.70 -11.82
CA GLY A 296 3.94 4.70 -10.76
C GLY A 296 5.14 3.77 -10.92
N GLU A 297 5.17 2.72 -10.11
CA GLU A 297 6.09 1.59 -10.26
C GLU A 297 5.27 0.32 -10.54
N ALA A 298 5.77 -0.56 -11.40
CA ALA A 298 5.04 -1.76 -11.79
C ALA A 298 5.95 -2.99 -11.75
N TRP A 299 5.39 -4.11 -11.34
CA TRP A 299 6.03 -5.42 -11.35
C TRP A 299 5.11 -6.45 -11.98
N LEU A 300 5.72 -7.48 -12.56
CA LEU A 300 5.04 -8.68 -13.02
C LEU A 300 5.78 -9.87 -12.44
N GLU A 301 5.04 -10.68 -11.69
CA GLU A 301 5.56 -11.80 -10.92
C GLU A 301 4.88 -13.11 -11.36
N TRP A 302 5.66 -14.19 -11.33
CA TRP A 302 5.16 -15.55 -11.38
C TRP A 302 5.67 -16.31 -10.17
N SER A 303 4.75 -16.86 -9.36
CA SER A 303 5.06 -17.86 -8.35
C SER A 303 4.57 -19.25 -8.81
N ILE A 304 5.35 -20.28 -8.51
CA ILE A 304 5.04 -21.66 -8.85
C ILE A 304 5.15 -22.50 -7.59
N GLU A 305 4.01 -23.03 -7.16
CA GLU A 305 3.90 -23.85 -5.96
C GLU A 305 3.67 -25.32 -6.37
N PRO A 306 4.57 -26.25 -6.03
CA PRO A 306 4.37 -27.67 -6.33
C PRO A 306 3.22 -28.25 -5.51
N THR A 307 2.47 -29.16 -6.12
CA THR A 307 1.40 -29.94 -5.48
C THR A 307 1.64 -31.43 -5.70
N GLU A 308 0.91 -32.31 -5.00
CA GLU A 308 1.10 -33.77 -5.11
C GLU A 308 0.93 -34.32 -6.53
N GLY A 309 0.23 -33.61 -7.42
CA GLY A 309 -0.05 -34.02 -8.80
C GLY A 309 0.39 -33.05 -9.89
N GLY A 310 1.22 -32.05 -9.56
CA GLY A 310 1.66 -31.02 -10.51
C GLY A 310 2.09 -29.73 -9.83
N CYS A 311 1.58 -28.58 -10.28
CA CYS A 311 1.83 -27.30 -9.64
C CYS A 311 0.69 -26.29 -9.85
N ILE A 312 0.62 -25.30 -8.96
CA ILE A 312 -0.20 -24.11 -9.10
C ILE A 312 0.71 -22.98 -9.54
N VAL A 313 0.35 -22.31 -10.63
CA VAL A 313 1.08 -21.17 -11.17
C VAL A 313 0.24 -19.92 -10.92
N THR A 314 0.79 -18.97 -10.17
CA THR A 314 0.17 -17.68 -9.90
C THR A 314 0.93 -16.59 -10.65
N GLN A 315 0.24 -15.86 -11.50
CA GLN A 315 0.74 -14.65 -12.14
C GLN A 315 0.15 -13.43 -11.42
N GLN A 316 1.00 -12.50 -11.03
CA GLN A 316 0.59 -11.28 -10.35
C GLN A 316 1.17 -10.04 -11.03
N ALA A 317 0.29 -9.15 -11.50
CA ALA A 317 0.67 -7.81 -11.93
C ALA A 317 0.48 -6.85 -10.76
N LEU A 318 1.58 -6.27 -10.26
CA LEU A 318 1.60 -5.34 -9.13
C LEU A 318 1.85 -3.92 -9.63
N PHE A 319 1.14 -2.94 -9.09
CA PHE A 319 1.33 -1.54 -9.44
C PHE A 319 1.22 -0.65 -8.21
N HIS A 320 2.28 0.11 -7.97
CA HIS A 320 2.30 1.17 -6.98
C HIS A 320 2.05 2.53 -7.66
N PRO A 321 0.80 3.06 -7.64
CA PRO A 321 0.47 4.31 -8.30
C PRO A 321 1.12 5.52 -7.62
N ARG A 322 1.66 6.45 -8.41
CA ARG A 322 2.06 7.78 -7.93
C ARG A 322 0.92 8.78 -8.11
N GLY A 323 0.34 9.20 -6.99
CA GLY A 323 -0.73 10.20 -6.94
C GLY A 323 -1.97 9.85 -7.76
N LEU A 324 -2.78 10.85 -8.13
CA LEU A 324 -3.99 10.65 -8.94
C LEU A 324 -3.69 10.12 -10.35
N GLY A 325 -2.62 10.60 -10.98
CA GLY A 325 -2.23 10.19 -12.33
C GLY A 325 -1.95 8.69 -12.43
N GLY A 326 -1.28 8.12 -11.41
CA GLY A 326 -1.05 6.67 -11.32
C GLY A 326 -2.34 5.88 -11.22
N ARG A 327 -3.28 6.32 -10.36
CA ARG A 327 -4.56 5.63 -10.17
C ARG A 327 -5.44 5.67 -11.42
N LEU A 328 -5.51 6.82 -12.08
CA LEU A 328 -6.22 6.95 -13.36
C LEU A 328 -5.58 6.10 -14.45
N TYR A 329 -4.25 6.01 -14.48
CA TYR A 329 -3.55 5.11 -15.39
C TYR A 329 -3.95 3.66 -15.15
N TRP A 330 -3.89 3.17 -13.90
CA TRP A 330 -4.31 1.81 -13.56
C TRP A 330 -5.76 1.53 -13.97
N LEU A 331 -6.69 2.45 -13.66
CA LEU A 331 -8.09 2.31 -14.03
C LEU A 331 -8.27 2.23 -15.55
N ALA A 332 -7.51 3.01 -16.32
CA ALA A 332 -7.58 3.01 -17.78
C ALA A 332 -7.03 1.71 -18.40
N VAL A 333 -6.00 1.09 -17.80
CA VAL A 333 -5.41 -0.15 -18.32
C VAL A 333 -6.08 -1.43 -17.79
N SER A 334 -6.74 -1.36 -16.63
CA SER A 334 -7.39 -2.52 -15.98
C SER A 334 -8.34 -3.31 -16.88
N PRO A 335 -9.18 -2.70 -17.76
CA PRO A 335 -10.01 -3.47 -18.69
C PRO A 335 -9.22 -4.35 -19.67
N PHE A 336 -7.97 -3.98 -19.98
CA PHE A 336 -7.09 -4.73 -20.87
C PHE A 336 -6.32 -5.84 -20.13
N HIS A 337 -6.22 -5.78 -18.80
CA HIS A 337 -5.53 -6.80 -18.01
C HIS A 337 -6.18 -8.18 -18.16
N SER A 338 -7.49 -8.26 -18.13
CA SER A 338 -8.23 -9.52 -18.35
C SER A 338 -8.02 -10.08 -19.76
N LEU A 339 -7.77 -9.23 -20.76
CA LEU A 339 -7.48 -9.62 -22.15
C LEU A 339 -6.02 -10.05 -22.37
N ILE A 340 -5.11 -9.71 -21.45
CA ILE A 340 -3.68 -9.97 -21.57
C ILE A 340 -3.23 -11.05 -20.58
N PHE A 341 -3.42 -10.84 -19.28
CA PHE A 341 -2.80 -11.64 -18.23
C PHE A 341 -3.36 -13.06 -18.16
N ARG A 342 -4.68 -13.22 -18.15
CA ARG A 342 -5.27 -14.56 -18.14
C ARG A 342 -4.87 -15.39 -19.38
N PRO A 343 -5.02 -14.88 -20.63
CA PRO A 343 -4.54 -15.60 -21.81
C PRO A 343 -3.02 -15.81 -21.82
N MET A 344 -2.24 -14.90 -21.20
CA MET A 344 -0.80 -15.05 -21.08
C MET A 344 -0.43 -16.24 -20.22
N LEU A 345 -1.03 -16.35 -19.03
CA LEU A 345 -0.78 -17.45 -18.10
C LEU A 345 -1.21 -18.80 -18.73
N GLU A 346 -2.40 -18.87 -19.30
CA GLU A 346 -2.93 -20.09 -19.95
C GLU A 346 -2.02 -20.56 -21.10
N ARG A 347 -1.58 -19.65 -21.98
CA ARG A 347 -0.68 -20.00 -23.11
C ARG A 347 0.72 -20.38 -22.66
N LEU A 348 1.20 -19.78 -21.57
CA LEU A 348 2.50 -20.13 -20.98
C LEU A 348 2.47 -21.56 -20.46
N VAL A 349 1.43 -21.92 -19.69
CA VAL A 349 1.24 -23.28 -19.18
C VAL A 349 1.06 -24.29 -20.33
N ALA A 350 0.26 -23.96 -21.35
CA ALA A 350 0.10 -24.81 -22.53
C ALA A 350 1.43 -25.08 -23.26
N SER A 351 2.23 -24.02 -23.46
CA SER A 351 3.55 -24.13 -24.11
C SER A 351 4.54 -24.98 -23.31
N ALA A 352 4.40 -25.03 -21.98
CA ALA A 352 5.21 -25.90 -21.14
C ALA A 352 4.86 -27.38 -21.37
N GLY A 353 3.59 -27.69 -21.63
CA GLY A 353 3.13 -29.04 -21.99
C GLY A 353 3.66 -29.51 -23.34
N ASP A 354 3.62 -28.63 -24.34
CA ASP A 354 4.11 -28.94 -25.70
C ASP A 354 5.64 -29.20 -25.73
N ARG A 355 6.40 -28.56 -24.84
CA ARG A 355 7.85 -28.73 -24.69
C ARG A 355 8.26 -29.98 -23.91
N ASN A 356 7.31 -30.62 -23.22
CA ASN A 356 7.59 -31.81 -22.40
C ASN A 356 6.50 -32.88 -22.58
N PRO A 357 6.41 -33.54 -23.75
CA PRO A 357 5.33 -34.48 -24.06
C PRO A 357 5.31 -35.74 -23.17
N GLN A 358 6.36 -35.99 -22.40
CA GLN A 358 6.46 -37.15 -21.49
C GLN A 358 5.59 -37.02 -20.22
N SER A 359 5.04 -35.83 -19.93
CA SER A 359 4.13 -35.61 -18.78
C SER A 359 2.64 -35.73 -19.13
N ALA A 360 2.30 -35.82 -20.43
CA ALA A 360 0.91 -35.83 -20.90
C ALA A 360 0.30 -37.24 -21.03
N VAL A 361 1.06 -38.29 -20.72
CA VAL A 361 0.58 -39.68 -20.75
C VAL A 361 0.26 -40.10 -19.32
N GLY A 362 -1.02 -40.06 -18.96
CA GLY A 362 -1.52 -40.68 -17.73
C GLY A 362 -1.30 -42.20 -17.74
N PRO A 363 -1.34 -42.86 -16.57
CA PRO A 363 -1.07 -44.29 -16.48
C PRO A 363 -2.23 -45.07 -17.10
N ASN A 364 -2.03 -45.58 -18.31
CA ASN A 364 -2.79 -46.71 -18.83
C ASN A 364 -1.87 -47.93 -18.81
N GLY A 365 -2.21 -48.90 -17.96
CA GLY A 365 -1.52 -50.17 -17.78
C GLY A 365 -2.04 -50.87 -16.55
#